data_AF-H1HEZ0-F1
#
_entry.id   AF-H1HEZ0-F1
#
_cell.length_a   1.000
_cell.length_b   1.000
_cell.length_c   1.000
_cell.angle_alpha   90.00
_cell.angle_beta   90.00
_cell.angle_gamma   90.00
#
_symmetry.space_group_name_H-M   'P 1'
#
loop_
_entity.id
_entity.type
_entity.pdbx_description
1 polymer ?
#
loop_
_entity_poly.entity_id
_entity_poly.type
_entity_poly.pdbx_seq_one_letter_code
_entity_poly.pdbx_strand_id
1 'polypeptide(L)'
;MNNQDLYFKNEASKYMFALTEVDGRIQLNLLGVNCSHYRYKNLAKNWYEYVKQTIENSEYTDLAEAMGILKVLYDEMITEIL
;
A
#
# COMPACT_ATOMS: atom_id res chain seq x y z
N MET A 1 8.12 -9.31 17.50
CA MET A 1 8.91 -8.60 16.48
C MET A 1 8.54 -7.13 16.56
N ASN A 2 9.32 -6.32 17.30
CA ASN A 2 9.08 -4.88 17.45
C ASN A 2 10.24 -4.13 16.79
N ASN A 3 10.25 -4.10 15.45
CA ASN A 3 11.02 -3.11 14.67
C ASN A 3 10.00 -2.22 13.97
N GLN A 4 9.14 -1.53 14.73
CA GLN A 4 8.32 -0.49 14.13
C GLN A 4 9.26 0.65 13.69
N ASP A 5 9.54 0.64 12.39
CA ASP A 5 9.91 1.80 11.57
C ASP A 5 11.12 2.62 12.05
N LEU A 6 12.27 1.98 12.29
CA LEU A 6 13.54 2.69 12.56
C LEU A 6 13.91 3.76 11.51
N TYR A 7 13.43 3.58 10.28
CA TYR A 7 13.81 4.38 9.12
C TYR A 7 12.69 5.28 8.58
N PHE A 8 11.47 5.18 9.12
CA PHE A 8 10.33 6.01 8.70
C PHE A 8 9.72 6.71 9.90
N LYS A 9 9.36 7.99 9.74
CA LYS A 9 8.75 8.81 10.79
C LYS A 9 7.44 8.19 11.32
N ASN A 10 6.66 7.60 10.43
CA ASN A 10 5.43 6.88 10.74
C ASN A 10 5.02 5.98 9.55
N GLU A 11 3.93 5.24 9.72
CA GLU A 11 3.41 4.33 8.69
C GLU A 11 2.97 5.05 7.41
N ALA A 12 2.38 6.24 7.51
CA ALA A 12 1.97 7.02 6.35
C ALA A 12 3.19 7.43 5.50
N SER A 13 4.29 7.85 6.13
CA SER A 13 5.54 8.16 5.43
C SER A 13 6.12 6.94 4.72
N LYS A 14 6.02 5.75 5.32
CA LYS A 14 6.44 4.49 4.69
C LYS A 14 5.58 4.16 3.47
N TYR A 15 4.26 4.32 3.57
CA TYR A 15 3.35 4.06 2.45
C TYR A 15 3.52 5.06 1.31
N MET A 16 3.67 6.34 1.62
CA MET A 16 3.98 7.35 0.59
C MET A 16 5.26 6.98 -0.16
N PHE A 17 6.35 6.70 0.55
CA PHE A 17 7.61 6.27 -0.07
C PHE A 17 7.45 4.99 -0.90
N ALA A 18 6.75 3.99 -0.37
CA ALA A 18 6.54 2.73 -1.07
C ALA A 18 5.72 2.91 -2.36
N LEU A 19 4.78 3.84 -2.37
CA LEU A 19 3.92 4.10 -3.53
C LEU A 19 4.63 4.96 -4.58
N THR A 20 5.46 5.94 -4.20
CA THR A 20 6.01 6.92 -5.17
C THR A 20 7.47 6.71 -5.56
N GLU A 21 8.29 6.08 -4.70
CA GLU A 21 9.76 6.07 -4.89
C GLU A 21 10.34 4.71 -5.29
N VAL A 22 9.56 3.63 -5.16
CA VAL A 22 10.05 2.27 -5.40
C VAL A 22 9.00 1.42 -6.12
N ASP A 23 9.46 0.35 -6.76
CA ASP A 23 8.64 -0.55 -7.54
C ASP A 23 8.87 -2.03 -7.17
N GLY A 24 8.12 -2.91 -7.83
CA GLY A 24 8.29 -4.35 -7.79
C GLY A 24 8.23 -4.95 -6.39
N ARG A 25 9.13 -5.90 -6.10
CA ARG A 25 9.11 -6.66 -4.84
C ARG A 25 9.35 -5.78 -3.61
N ILE A 26 10.16 -4.72 -3.73
CA ILE A 26 10.47 -3.84 -2.60
C ILE A 26 9.21 -3.06 -2.21
N GLN A 27 8.50 -2.51 -3.19
CA GLN A 27 7.20 -1.86 -2.99
C GLN A 27 6.21 -2.78 -2.27
N LEU A 28 6.00 -4.00 -2.78
CA LEU A 28 5.05 -4.94 -2.19
C LEU A 28 5.42 -5.32 -0.75
N ASN A 29 6.71 -5.51 -0.46
CA ASN A 29 7.19 -5.81 0.89
C ASN A 29 6.93 -4.66 1.87
N LEU A 30 7.16 -3.41 1.46
CA LEU A 30 6.92 -2.23 2.30
C LEU A 30 5.42 -1.98 2.53
N LEU A 31 4.57 -2.32 1.55
CA LEU A 31 3.11 -2.25 1.65
C LEU A 31 2.48 -3.45 2.37
N GLY A 32 3.28 -4.43 2.79
CA GLY A 32 2.78 -5.64 3.46
C GLY A 32 1.96 -6.57 2.55
N VAL A 33 2.07 -6.42 1.24
CA VAL A 33 1.33 -7.22 0.26
C VAL A 33 1.95 -8.61 0.12
N ASN A 34 1.10 -9.63 0.03
CA ASN A 34 1.49 -11.03 -0.14
C ASN A 34 0.43 -11.80 -0.95
N CYS A 35 0.69 -13.07 -1.26
CA CYS A 35 -0.19 -13.91 -2.09
C CYS A 35 -1.63 -14.04 -1.56
N SER A 36 -1.88 -13.86 -0.27
CA SER A 36 -3.23 -13.92 0.29
C SER A 36 -4.10 -12.75 -0.21
N HIS A 37 -3.51 -11.59 -0.46
CA HIS A 37 -4.24 -10.44 -1.01
C HIS A 37 -4.74 -10.74 -2.43
N TYR A 38 -3.92 -11.38 -3.26
CA TYR A 38 -4.32 -11.82 -4.61
C TYR A 38 -5.32 -12.99 -4.61
N ARG A 39 -5.37 -13.78 -3.53
CA ARG A 39 -6.28 -14.93 -3.42
C ARG A 39 -7.64 -14.57 -2.85
N TYR A 40 -7.68 -13.60 -1.94
CA TYR A 40 -8.85 -13.30 -1.12
C TYR A 40 -9.25 -11.83 -1.28
N LYS A 41 -10.29 -11.58 -2.09
CA LYS A 41 -10.77 -10.21 -2.41
C LYS A 41 -11.09 -9.37 -1.17
N ASN A 42 -11.55 -10.00 -0.08
CA ASN A 42 -11.79 -9.30 1.19
C ASN A 42 -10.48 -8.81 1.85
N LEU A 43 -9.40 -9.58 1.76
CA LEU A 43 -8.09 -9.16 2.27
C LEU A 43 -7.50 -8.04 1.41
N ALA A 44 -7.60 -8.14 0.08
CA ALA A 44 -7.21 -7.04 -0.82
C ALA A 44 -7.97 -5.75 -0.50
N LYS A 45 -9.30 -5.84 -0.33
CA LYS A 45 -10.13 -4.67 0.00
C LYS A 45 -9.75 -4.06 1.35
N ASN A 46 -9.59 -4.89 2.38
CA ASN A 46 -9.21 -4.40 3.71
C ASN A 46 -7.83 -3.73 3.70
N TRP A 47 -6.87 -4.31 2.97
CA TRP A 47 -5.55 -3.70 2.77
C TRP A 47 -5.64 -2.35 2.05
N TYR A 48 -6.38 -2.27 0.94
CA TYR A 48 -6.55 -1.04 0.17
C TYR A 48 -7.15 0.09 1.03
N GLU A 49 -8.24 -0.19 1.74
CA GLU A 49 -8.88 0.80 2.61
C GLU A 49 -7.98 1.21 3.77
N TYR A 50 -7.22 0.27 4.34
CA TYR A 50 -6.28 0.57 5.41
C TYR A 50 -5.17 1.52 4.95
N VAL A 51 -4.47 1.19 3.85
CA VAL A 51 -3.39 2.02 3.31
C VAL A 51 -3.93 3.40 2.94
N LYS A 52 -5.08 3.44 2.25
CA LYS A 52 -5.75 4.68 1.85
C LYS A 52 -6.07 5.58 3.05
N GLN A 53 -6.73 5.05 4.09
CA GLN A 53 -7.08 5.82 5.27
C GLN A 53 -5.83 6.30 6.04
N THR A 54 -4.78 5.48 6.09
CA THR A 54 -3.53 5.85 6.75
C THR A 54 -2.87 7.06 6.08
N ILE A 55 -2.88 7.14 4.75
CA ILE A 55 -2.32 8.29 4.03
C ILE A 55 -3.29 9.49 4.00
N GLU A 56 -4.61 9.29 3.91
CA GLU A 56 -5.61 10.37 3.96
C GLU A 56 -5.65 11.09 5.33
N ASN A 57 -5.43 10.36 6.42
CA ASN A 57 -5.41 10.93 7.77
C ASN A 57 -4.04 11.50 8.18
N SER A 58 -3.11 11.62 7.23
CA SER A 58 -1.74 12.09 7.48
C SER A 58 -1.57 13.60 7.23
N GLU A 59 -0.33 14.08 7.37
CA GLU A 59 0.05 15.47 7.12
C GLU A 59 0.30 15.80 5.63
N TYR A 60 0.30 14.79 4.75
CA TYR A 60 0.59 14.96 3.32
C TYR A 60 -0.62 15.56 2.58
N THR A 61 -0.36 16.55 1.71
CA THR A 61 -1.40 17.26 0.94
C THR A 61 -1.47 16.83 -0.52
N ASP A 62 -0.35 16.39 -1.10
CA ASP A 62 -0.31 15.84 -2.45
C ASP A 62 -0.32 14.31 -2.39
N LEU A 63 -1.48 13.73 -2.69
CA LEU A 63 -1.73 12.30 -2.64
C LEU A 63 -2.04 11.71 -4.01
N ALA A 64 -2.08 12.51 -5.07
CA ALA A 64 -2.68 12.10 -6.35
C ALA A 64 -1.92 10.91 -6.96
N GLU A 65 -0.60 11.00 -7.00
CA GLU A 65 0.26 9.93 -7.52
C GLU A 65 0.16 8.66 -6.67
N ALA A 66 0.31 8.79 -5.34
CA ALA A 66 0.22 7.67 -4.41
C ALA A 66 -1.14 6.95 -4.49
N MET A 67 -2.25 7.70 -4.58
CA MET A 67 -3.60 7.15 -4.73
C MET A 67 -3.80 6.44 -6.07
N GLY A 68 -3.22 6.98 -7.15
CA GLY A 68 -3.25 6.34 -8.47
C GLY A 68 -2.56 4.98 -8.43
N ILE A 69 -1.36 4.92 -7.85
CA ILE A 69 -0.57 3.69 -7.76
C ILE A 69 -1.23 2.67 -6.82
N LEU A 70 -1.74 3.13 -5.67
CA LEU A 70 -2.49 2.28 -4.74
C LEU A 70 -3.71 1.64 -5.42
N LYS A 71 -4.43 2.41 -6.24
CA LYS A 71 -5.58 1.91 -6.99
C LYS A 71 -5.17 0.89 -8.05
N VAL A 72 -4.08 1.12 -8.80
CA VAL A 72 -3.57 0.15 -9.78
C VAL A 72 -3.24 -1.18 -9.11
N LEU A 73 -2.48 -1.15 -8.00
CA LEU A 73 -2.13 -2.37 -7.26
C LEU A 73 -3.37 -3.11 -6.75
N TYR A 74 -4.37 -2.39 -6.23
CA TYR A 74 -5.62 -3.01 -5.80
C TYR A 74 -6.39 -3.64 -6.97
N ASP A 75 -6.50 -2.93 -8.10
CA ASP A 75 -7.19 -3.43 -9.29
C ASP A 75 -6.50 -4.70 -9.82
N GLU A 76 -5.16 -4.77 -9.81
CA GLU A 76 -4.39 -5.97 -10.14
C GLU A 76 -4.70 -7.16 -9.21
N MET A 77 -4.92 -6.91 -7.91
CA MET A 77 -5.25 -7.98 -6.95
C MET A 77 -6.64 -8.59 -7.18
N ILE A 78 -7.60 -7.79 -7.65
CA ILE A 78 -8.99 -8.24 -7.80
C ILE A 78 -9.34 -8.64 -9.24
N THR A 79 -8.46 -8.37 -10.20
CA THR A 79 -8.65 -8.75 -11.60
C THR A 79 -8.59 -10.28 -11.73
N GLU A 80 -9.67 -10.87 -12.23
CA GLU A 80 -9.71 -12.31 -12.53
C GLU A 80 -8.94 -12.55 -13.83
N ILE A 81 -7.86 -13.32 -13.76
CA ILE A 81 -7.22 -13.87 -14.96
C ILE A 81 -8.16 -14.97 -15.48
N LEU A 82 -8.80 -14.69 -16.61
CA LEU A 82 -9.69 -15.60 -17.35
C LEU A 82 -8.95 -16.83 -17.89
#